data_AF-A0A2H0S7L6-F1
#
_entry.id   AF-A0A2H0S7L6-F1
#
_cell.length_a   1.000
_cell.length_b   1.000
_cell.length_c   1.000
_cell.angle_alpha   90.00
_cell.angle_beta   90.00
_cell.angle_gamma   90.00
#
_symmetry.space_group_name_H-M   'P 1'
#
loop_
_entity.id
_entity.type
_entity.pdbx_description
1 polymer ?
#
loop_
_entity_poly.entity_id
_entity_poly.type
_entity_poly.pdbx_seq_one_letter_code
_entity_poly.pdbx_strand_id
1 'polypeptide(L)'
;MIDNPIFLIGISAIFAFVPVIIWLTFLFKKAEKSKKTIALVFLLGCLTAPALLGLQYAWDLVPRFNLAAFIENNITEQSKMYIAMFVLFGAMEEIIKMIVISSIDKRTVLINTINDSIRYSFVSALGFSFTENIYYMYEFWNSISTGALIGMFIFRSSFTAAAHMIFSGIFGYYYGVGKFSFQITRQQKLVGEKNKITHLISKIFKLSTSQAHQQKLIFKGLLIAIGMHATYNYLLQYNKTLPVMIFVILGFLFLQFLLKRKSGHLVLETDITAKRKSTMAPRDEEVVTELISMWFKEKKYVDVIHICERLLERDPDNTVVQIFKAKAMDQMENTNIYKKILGSILPSKTVQDESLIRKHLEEKEMFNKVQTMIKEQLEKEGKKYQEYKEEAQQSNESQEKTNTPSDTFQVEE
;
A
#
# COMPACT_ATOMS: atom_id res chain seq x y z
N MET A 1 11.18 -15.72 -38.40
CA MET A 1 10.67 -16.19 -37.10
C MET A 1 10.49 -15.04 -36.12
N ILE A 2 11.44 -14.11 -36.03
CA ILE A 2 11.40 -12.97 -35.10
C ILE A 2 10.28 -11.96 -35.45
N ASP A 3 9.87 -11.85 -36.72
CA ASP A 3 8.78 -10.93 -37.12
C ASP A 3 7.38 -11.56 -37.04
N ASN A 4 7.26 -12.81 -36.58
CA ASN A 4 5.95 -13.44 -36.46
C ASN A 4 5.24 -12.90 -35.19
N PRO A 5 4.08 -12.24 -35.31
CA PRO A 5 3.41 -11.62 -34.17
C PRO A 5 3.00 -12.64 -33.09
N ILE A 6 2.65 -13.86 -33.48
CA ILE A 6 2.30 -14.94 -32.54
C ILE A 6 3.53 -15.37 -31.75
N PHE A 7 4.68 -15.46 -32.42
CA PHE A 7 5.95 -15.78 -31.78
C PHE A 7 6.35 -14.69 -30.77
N LEU A 8 6.22 -13.41 -31.14
CA LEU A 8 6.52 -12.26 -30.27
C LEU A 8 5.62 -12.18 -29.04
N ILE A 9 4.32 -12.44 -29.20
CA ILE A 9 3.39 -12.50 -28.07
C ILE A 9 3.76 -13.68 -27.16
N GLY A 10 4.08 -14.85 -27.73
CA GLY A 10 4.46 -16.04 -26.98
C GLY A 10 5.72 -15.82 -26.12
N ILE A 11 6.78 -15.26 -26.70
CA ILE A 11 8.02 -14.98 -25.96
C ILE A 11 7.81 -13.88 -24.91
N SER A 12 7.05 -12.83 -25.25
CA SER A 12 6.69 -11.75 -24.31
C SER A 12 5.93 -12.28 -23.10
N ALA A 13 5.01 -13.23 -23.31
CA ALA A 13 4.27 -13.88 -22.24
C ALA A 13 5.18 -14.71 -21.31
N ILE A 14 6.14 -15.45 -21.88
CA ILE A 14 7.11 -16.22 -21.08
C ILE A 14 7.91 -15.28 -20.16
N PHE A 15 8.41 -14.17 -20.69
CA PHE A 15 9.14 -13.17 -19.90
C PHE A 15 8.25 -12.51 -18.86
N ALA A 16 7.03 -12.11 -19.22
CA ALA A 16 6.07 -11.50 -18.29
C ALA A 16 5.65 -12.45 -17.14
N PHE A 17 5.73 -13.77 -17.34
CA PHE A 17 5.45 -14.75 -16.30
C PHE A 17 6.51 -14.81 -15.19
N VAL A 18 7.76 -14.41 -15.46
CA VAL A 18 8.86 -14.46 -14.49
C VAL A 18 8.52 -13.74 -13.18
N PRO A 19 8.16 -12.44 -13.18
CA PRO A 19 7.79 -11.75 -11.93
C PRO A 19 6.53 -12.35 -11.28
N VAL A 20 5.57 -12.82 -12.07
CA VAL A 20 4.33 -13.45 -11.55
C VAL A 20 4.65 -14.68 -10.73
N ILE A 21 5.48 -15.58 -11.23
CA ILE A 21 5.85 -16.82 -10.55
C ILE A 21 6.61 -16.51 -9.25
N ILE A 22 7.57 -15.58 -9.30
CA ILE A 22 8.35 -15.16 -8.13
C ILE A 22 7.41 -14.64 -7.02
N TRP A 23 6.54 -13.70 -7.36
CA TRP A 23 5.64 -13.08 -6.38
C TRP A 23 4.57 -14.04 -5.86
N LEU A 24 3.94 -14.84 -6.73
CA LEU A 24 2.94 -15.83 -6.27
C LEU A 24 3.56 -16.87 -5.33
N THR A 25 4.80 -17.29 -5.59
CA THR A 25 5.53 -18.21 -4.71
C THR A 25 5.79 -17.57 -3.35
N PHE A 26 6.19 -16.30 -3.31
CA PHE A 26 6.41 -15.57 -2.07
C PHE A 26 5.11 -15.34 -1.27
N LEU A 27 4.04 -14.91 -1.94
CA LEU A 27 2.76 -14.56 -1.32
C LEU A 27 2.02 -15.77 -0.74
N PHE A 28 2.13 -16.94 -1.38
CA PHE A 28 1.34 -18.12 -1.06
C PHE A 28 2.18 -19.33 -0.59
N LYS A 29 3.46 -19.12 -0.20
CA LYS A 29 4.38 -20.19 0.27
C LYS A 29 3.82 -21.09 1.38
N LYS A 30 2.83 -20.61 2.14
CA LYS A 30 2.19 -21.32 3.28
C LYS A 30 0.66 -21.49 3.12
N ALA A 31 0.09 -21.29 1.94
CA ALA A 31 -1.36 -21.06 1.83
C ALA A 31 -2.23 -22.34 1.85
N GLU A 32 -3.19 -22.36 2.78
CA GLU A 32 -4.30 -23.34 2.90
C GLU A 32 -5.43 -23.11 1.88
N LYS A 33 -5.35 -22.06 1.03
CA LYS A 33 -6.43 -21.66 0.12
C LYS A 33 -6.33 -22.32 -1.25
N SER A 34 -7.48 -22.55 -1.89
CA SER A 34 -7.60 -23.23 -3.19
C SER A 34 -6.82 -22.52 -4.31
N LYS A 35 -5.85 -23.22 -4.91
CA LYS A 35 -5.08 -22.76 -6.09
C LYS A 35 -5.98 -22.29 -7.24
N LYS A 36 -7.16 -22.89 -7.40
CA LYS A 36 -8.15 -22.51 -8.43
C LYS A 36 -8.62 -21.07 -8.27
N THR A 37 -8.77 -20.60 -7.03
CA THR A 37 -9.23 -19.23 -6.77
C THR A 37 -8.15 -18.20 -7.06
N ILE A 38 -6.91 -18.52 -6.71
CA ILE A 38 -5.75 -17.67 -7.04
C ILE A 38 -5.64 -17.54 -8.57
N ALA A 39 -5.74 -18.66 -9.30
CA ALA A 39 -5.75 -18.65 -10.76
C ALA A 39 -6.91 -17.83 -11.34
N LEU A 40 -8.12 -17.97 -10.80
CA LEU A 40 -9.28 -17.19 -11.25
C LEU A 40 -9.07 -15.68 -11.05
N VAL A 41 -8.60 -15.25 -9.87
CA VAL A 41 -8.34 -13.83 -9.58
C VAL A 41 -7.23 -13.29 -10.49
N PHE A 42 -6.20 -14.09 -10.75
CA PHE A 42 -5.12 -13.73 -11.67
C PHE A 42 -5.66 -13.53 -13.10
N LEU A 43 -6.43 -14.49 -13.62
CA LEU A 43 -7.00 -14.42 -14.96
C LEU A 43 -7.97 -13.23 -15.12
N LEU A 44 -8.81 -12.98 -14.12
CA LEU A 44 -9.67 -11.80 -14.11
C LEU A 44 -8.85 -10.51 -14.04
N GLY A 45 -7.72 -10.52 -13.32
CA GLY A 45 -6.71 -9.47 -13.35
C GLY A 45 -6.15 -9.24 -14.77
N CYS A 46 -5.76 -10.29 -15.47
CA CYS A 46 -5.28 -10.18 -16.86
C CYS A 46 -6.32 -9.55 -17.79
N LEU A 47 -7.61 -9.85 -17.58
CA LEU A 47 -8.70 -9.28 -18.37
C LEU A 47 -8.95 -7.79 -18.11
N THR A 48 -8.41 -7.21 -17.02
CA THR A 48 -8.62 -5.79 -16.71
C THR A 48 -7.89 -4.85 -17.67
N ALA A 49 -6.70 -5.21 -18.18
CA ALA A 49 -5.99 -4.40 -19.17
C ALA A 49 -6.69 -4.38 -20.55
N PRO A 50 -7.10 -5.52 -21.14
CA PRO A 50 -7.90 -5.53 -22.36
C PRO A 50 -9.28 -4.88 -22.18
N ALA A 51 -9.90 -5.00 -21.01
CA ALA A 51 -11.15 -4.29 -20.72
C ALA A 51 -10.96 -2.76 -20.74
N LEU A 52 -9.83 -2.28 -20.24
CA LEU A 52 -9.47 -0.87 -20.31
C LEU A 52 -9.25 -0.42 -21.76
N LEU A 53 -8.52 -1.20 -22.56
CA LEU A 53 -8.32 -0.92 -23.99
C LEU A 53 -9.66 -0.92 -24.76
N GLY A 54 -10.56 -1.86 -24.45
CA GLY A 54 -11.90 -1.88 -25.04
C GLY A 54 -12.73 -0.65 -24.67
N LEU A 55 -12.57 -0.12 -23.46
CA LEU A 55 -13.21 1.14 -23.03
C LEU A 55 -12.62 2.34 -23.80
N GLN A 56 -11.31 2.38 -24.02
CA GLN A 56 -10.68 3.41 -24.85
C GLN A 56 -11.15 3.32 -26.30
N TYR A 57 -11.21 2.12 -26.88
CA TYR A 57 -11.76 1.91 -28.22
C TYR A 57 -13.22 2.37 -28.34
N ALA A 58 -14.04 2.16 -27.30
CA ALA A 58 -15.41 2.66 -27.27
C ALA A 58 -15.49 4.20 -27.30
N TRP A 59 -14.49 4.91 -26.79
CA TRP A 59 -14.40 6.36 -26.93
C TRP A 59 -14.17 6.81 -28.37
N ASP A 60 -13.44 6.03 -29.17
CA ASP A 60 -13.25 6.34 -30.59
C ASP A 60 -14.56 6.15 -31.38
N LEU A 61 -15.39 5.18 -30.98
CA LEU A 61 -16.72 4.96 -31.57
C LEU A 61 -17.72 6.06 -31.19
N VAL A 62 -17.61 6.63 -29.99
CA VAL A 62 -18.49 7.71 -29.51
C VAL A 62 -17.67 8.86 -28.90
N PRO A 63 -17.05 9.72 -29.75
CA PRO A 63 -16.09 10.74 -29.31
C PRO A 63 -16.63 11.73 -28.28
N ARG A 64 -17.95 11.94 -28.23
CA ARG A 64 -18.60 12.83 -27.25
C ARG A 64 -18.34 12.40 -25.79
N PHE A 65 -18.06 11.13 -25.54
CA PHE A 65 -17.75 10.61 -24.21
C PHE A 65 -16.24 10.37 -23.98
N ASN A 66 -15.40 10.78 -24.93
CA ASN A 66 -13.96 10.62 -24.80
C ASN A 66 -13.40 11.60 -23.76
N LEU A 67 -13.15 11.09 -22.55
CA LEU A 67 -12.62 11.89 -21.44
C LEU A 67 -11.19 12.35 -21.69
N ALA A 68 -10.38 11.57 -22.42
CA ALA A 68 -9.03 11.96 -22.80
C ALA A 68 -9.07 13.16 -23.76
N ALA A 69 -9.89 13.08 -24.82
CA ALA A 69 -10.10 14.20 -25.73
C ALA A 69 -10.69 15.42 -25.01
N PHE A 70 -11.57 15.23 -24.03
CA PHE A 70 -12.07 16.34 -23.20
C PHE A 70 -10.92 17.04 -22.45
N ILE A 71 -10.00 16.28 -21.85
CA ILE A 71 -8.83 16.86 -21.15
C ILE A 71 -7.93 17.62 -22.14
N GLU A 72 -7.60 17.02 -23.29
CA GLU A 72 -6.77 17.64 -24.33
C GLU A 72 -7.33 18.95 -24.85
N ASN A 73 -8.65 19.02 -25.06
CA ASN A 73 -9.30 20.21 -25.61
C ASN A 73 -9.50 21.34 -24.59
N ASN A 74 -9.49 21.04 -23.28
CA ASN A 74 -9.81 22.03 -22.23
C ASN A 74 -8.60 22.46 -21.40
N ILE A 75 -7.50 21.70 -21.40
CA ILE A 75 -6.29 22.01 -20.62
C ILE A 75 -5.15 22.34 -21.58
N THR A 76 -4.89 23.63 -21.76
CA THR A 76 -3.86 24.12 -22.68
C THR A 76 -2.44 23.98 -22.15
N GLU A 77 -2.26 23.99 -20.82
CA GLU A 77 -0.95 23.83 -20.20
C GLU A 77 -0.54 22.35 -20.17
N GLN A 78 0.50 22.01 -20.93
CA GLN A 78 0.95 20.62 -21.15
C GLN A 78 1.23 19.85 -19.86
N SER A 79 1.85 20.48 -18.86
CA SER A 79 2.13 19.86 -17.55
C SER A 79 0.85 19.43 -16.83
N LYS A 80 -0.16 20.32 -16.78
CA LYS A 80 -1.47 20.07 -16.17
C LYS A 80 -2.26 19.03 -16.94
N MET A 81 -2.17 19.06 -18.27
CA MET A 81 -2.81 18.08 -19.14
C MET A 81 -2.26 16.67 -18.86
N TYR A 82 -0.93 16.50 -18.79
CA TYR A 82 -0.32 15.22 -18.45
C TYR A 82 -0.71 14.73 -17.05
N ILE A 83 -0.71 15.60 -16.04
CA ILE A 83 -1.17 15.23 -14.69
C ILE A 83 -2.63 14.75 -14.73
N ALA A 84 -3.51 15.47 -15.44
CA ALA A 84 -4.90 15.08 -15.58
C ALA A 84 -5.07 13.73 -16.29
N MET A 85 -4.28 13.48 -17.35
CA MET A 85 -4.25 12.20 -18.06
C MET A 85 -3.76 11.05 -17.18
N PHE A 86 -2.68 11.24 -16.43
CA PHE A 86 -2.18 10.19 -15.52
C PHE A 86 -3.15 9.89 -14.39
N VAL A 87 -3.86 10.90 -13.88
CA VAL A 87 -4.95 10.69 -12.93
C VAL A 87 -6.11 9.95 -13.57
N LEU A 88 -6.51 10.29 -14.80
CA LEU A 88 -7.60 9.61 -15.51
C LEU A 88 -7.28 8.13 -15.74
N PHE A 89 -6.18 7.82 -16.41
CA PHE A 89 -5.81 6.44 -16.74
C PHE A 89 -5.47 5.63 -15.49
N GLY A 90 -4.68 6.20 -14.56
CA GLY A 90 -4.41 5.56 -13.27
C GLY A 90 -5.69 5.29 -12.46
N ALA A 91 -6.68 6.21 -12.52
CA ALA A 91 -7.99 5.98 -11.91
C ALA A 91 -8.74 4.81 -12.55
N MET A 92 -8.82 4.77 -13.88
CA MET A 92 -9.50 3.71 -14.59
C MET A 92 -8.86 2.35 -14.31
N GLU A 93 -7.53 2.28 -14.33
CA GLU A 93 -6.78 1.05 -14.02
C GLU A 93 -7.06 0.54 -12.61
N GLU A 94 -6.95 1.39 -11.58
CA GLU A 94 -7.22 0.98 -10.20
C GLU A 94 -8.70 0.64 -9.97
N ILE A 95 -9.63 1.35 -10.61
CA ILE A 95 -11.07 1.07 -10.51
C ILE A 95 -11.41 -0.30 -11.09
N ILE A 96 -10.92 -0.62 -12.30
CA ILE A 96 -11.22 -1.90 -12.93
C ILE A 96 -10.59 -3.06 -12.14
N LYS A 97 -9.35 -2.90 -11.65
CA LYS A 97 -8.72 -3.87 -10.73
C LYS A 97 -9.54 -4.06 -9.44
N MET A 98 -10.03 -2.97 -8.85
CA MET A 98 -10.93 -3.01 -7.68
C MET A 98 -12.23 -3.77 -7.96
N ILE A 99 -12.82 -3.61 -9.15
CA ILE A 99 -14.08 -4.27 -9.51
C ILE A 99 -13.92 -5.79 -9.46
N VAL A 100 -12.76 -6.32 -9.87
CA VAL A 100 -12.45 -7.76 -9.75
C VAL A 100 -12.58 -8.23 -8.29
N ILE A 101 -11.88 -7.55 -7.37
CA ILE A 101 -11.85 -7.94 -5.96
C ILE A 101 -13.22 -7.83 -5.31
N SER A 102 -13.88 -6.69 -5.50
CA SER A 102 -15.19 -6.44 -4.89
C SER A 102 -16.31 -7.33 -5.47
N SER A 103 -16.21 -7.74 -6.73
CA SER A 103 -17.21 -8.62 -7.37
C SER A 103 -17.05 -10.08 -6.93
N ILE A 104 -15.81 -10.57 -6.84
CA ILE A 104 -15.54 -11.93 -6.38
C ILE A 104 -15.94 -12.08 -4.92
N ASP A 105 -15.55 -11.12 -4.07
CA ASP A 105 -15.82 -11.17 -2.65
C ASP A 105 -17.33 -11.25 -2.33
N LYS A 106 -18.16 -10.49 -3.06
CA LYS A 106 -19.63 -10.52 -2.93
C LYS A 106 -20.23 -11.88 -3.32
N ARG A 107 -19.59 -12.66 -4.18
CA ARG A 107 -20.12 -13.92 -4.73
C ARG A 107 -19.63 -15.16 -3.97
N THR A 108 -18.38 -15.16 -3.52
CA THR A 108 -17.72 -16.38 -3.00
C THR A 108 -17.30 -16.27 -1.54
N VAL A 109 -17.55 -15.14 -0.87
CA VAL A 109 -17.07 -14.87 0.51
C VAL A 109 -15.58 -15.15 0.62
N LEU A 110 -14.83 -14.71 -0.39
CA LEU A 110 -13.43 -15.07 -0.55
C LEU A 110 -12.53 -14.42 0.51
N ILE A 111 -12.86 -13.18 0.87
CA ILE A 111 -12.07 -12.37 1.79
C ILE A 111 -12.58 -12.61 3.20
N ASN A 112 -11.87 -13.43 3.96
CA ASN A 112 -12.18 -13.68 5.37
C ASN A 112 -11.31 -12.85 6.31
N THR A 113 -10.17 -12.38 5.81
CA THR A 113 -9.22 -11.56 6.57
C THR A 113 -8.76 -10.34 5.77
N ILE A 114 -8.22 -9.32 6.45
CA ILE A 114 -7.57 -8.18 5.78
C ILE A 114 -6.39 -8.67 4.92
N ASN A 115 -5.68 -9.68 5.39
CA ASN A 115 -4.58 -10.29 4.65
C ASN A 115 -5.06 -10.99 3.36
N ASP A 116 -6.22 -11.66 3.38
CA ASP A 116 -6.84 -12.21 2.16
C ASP A 116 -7.16 -11.10 1.16
N SER A 117 -7.74 -9.99 1.63
CA SER A 117 -8.06 -8.83 0.80
C SER A 117 -6.81 -8.31 0.07
N ILE A 118 -5.71 -8.14 0.80
CA ILE A 118 -4.44 -7.66 0.24
C ILE A 118 -3.84 -8.68 -0.72
N ARG A 119 -3.80 -9.96 -0.33
CA ARG A 119 -3.28 -11.05 -1.18
C ARG A 119 -4.02 -11.15 -2.50
N TYR A 120 -5.36 -11.15 -2.49
CA TYR A 120 -6.13 -11.20 -3.74
C TYR A 120 -5.98 -9.93 -4.56
N SER A 121 -5.85 -8.76 -3.92
CA SER A 121 -5.54 -7.51 -4.62
C SER A 121 -4.17 -7.55 -5.29
N PHE A 122 -3.15 -8.13 -4.65
CA PHE A 122 -1.86 -8.39 -5.29
C PHE A 122 -1.98 -9.33 -6.49
N VAL A 123 -2.76 -10.40 -6.38
CA VAL A 123 -2.96 -11.36 -7.48
C VAL A 123 -3.65 -10.70 -8.67
N SER A 124 -4.66 -9.86 -8.43
CA SER A 124 -5.32 -9.10 -9.49
C SER A 124 -4.37 -8.09 -10.16
N ALA A 125 -3.54 -7.41 -9.37
CA ALA A 125 -2.52 -6.48 -9.89
C ALA A 125 -1.42 -7.19 -10.69
N LEU A 126 -0.99 -8.37 -10.26
CA LEU A 126 -0.06 -9.22 -11.02
C LEU A 126 -0.65 -9.64 -12.37
N GLY A 127 -1.96 -9.93 -12.42
CA GLY A 127 -2.66 -10.21 -13.67
C GLY A 127 -2.64 -9.00 -14.62
N PHE A 128 -2.99 -7.81 -14.13
CA PHE A 128 -2.92 -6.58 -14.94
C PHE A 128 -1.49 -6.33 -15.45
N SER A 129 -0.50 -6.36 -14.54
CA SER A 129 0.90 -6.11 -14.87
C SER A 129 1.48 -7.15 -15.83
N PHE A 130 1.02 -8.41 -15.75
CA PHE A 130 1.38 -9.46 -16.70
C PHE A 130 0.95 -9.09 -18.11
N THR A 131 -0.32 -8.73 -18.31
CA THR A 131 -0.84 -8.35 -19.63
C THR A 131 -0.20 -7.06 -20.14
N GLU A 132 -0.01 -6.06 -19.27
CA GLU A 132 0.67 -4.83 -19.62
C GLU A 132 2.13 -5.08 -20.07
N ASN A 133 2.86 -5.94 -19.36
CA ASN A 133 4.25 -6.26 -19.73
C ASN A 133 4.34 -7.02 -21.05
N ILE A 134 3.34 -7.85 -21.40
CA ILE A 134 3.26 -8.46 -22.74
C ILE A 134 3.12 -7.36 -23.79
N TYR A 135 2.20 -6.42 -23.58
CA TYR A 135 1.96 -5.32 -24.51
C TYR A 135 3.21 -4.47 -24.72
N TYR A 136 3.87 -4.01 -23.65
CA TYR A 136 5.11 -3.23 -23.76
C TYR A 136 6.23 -4.00 -24.45
N MET A 137 6.41 -5.28 -24.11
CA MET A 137 7.46 -6.08 -24.77
C MET A 137 7.18 -6.23 -26.26
N TYR A 138 5.93 -6.50 -26.64
CA TYR A 138 5.50 -6.62 -28.04
C TYR A 138 5.69 -5.31 -28.81
N GLU A 139 5.20 -4.19 -28.25
CA GLU A 139 5.27 -2.86 -28.86
C GLU A 139 6.71 -2.44 -29.11
N PHE A 140 7.58 -2.62 -28.11
CA PHE A 140 8.94 -2.11 -28.19
C PHE A 140 9.94 -3.08 -28.83
N TRP A 141 9.60 -4.35 -29.04
CA TRP A 141 10.51 -5.41 -29.51
C TRP A 141 11.37 -5.01 -30.72
N ASN A 142 10.74 -4.42 -31.74
CA ASN A 142 11.39 -4.03 -33.00
C ASN A 142 11.83 -2.55 -33.03
N SER A 143 11.50 -1.78 -32.01
CA SER A 143 11.67 -0.31 -32.00
C SER A 143 12.91 0.17 -31.25
N ILE A 144 13.49 -0.69 -30.39
CA ILE A 144 14.64 -0.34 -29.56
C ILE A 144 15.74 -1.40 -29.66
N SER A 145 16.95 -1.04 -29.25
CA SER A 145 18.08 -1.97 -29.22
C SER A 145 17.83 -3.12 -28.23
N THR A 146 18.44 -4.28 -28.47
CA THR A 146 18.34 -5.45 -27.58
C THR A 146 18.73 -5.13 -26.14
N GLY A 147 19.77 -4.31 -25.95
CA GLY A 147 20.19 -3.87 -24.62
C GLY A 147 19.15 -3.01 -23.90
N ALA A 148 18.50 -2.08 -24.63
CA ALA A 148 17.42 -1.27 -24.09
C ALA A 148 16.17 -2.11 -23.77
N LEU A 149 15.86 -3.11 -24.60
CA LEU A 149 14.75 -4.04 -24.38
C LEU A 149 14.95 -4.87 -23.11
N ILE A 150 16.16 -5.41 -22.91
CA ILE A 150 16.51 -6.14 -21.68
C ILE A 150 16.43 -5.21 -20.46
N GLY A 151 16.94 -3.98 -20.57
CA GLY A 151 16.86 -2.97 -19.51
C GLY A 151 15.41 -2.63 -19.14
N MET A 152 14.56 -2.40 -20.14
CA MET A 152 13.13 -2.18 -19.96
C MET A 152 12.47 -3.37 -19.27
N PHE A 153 12.75 -4.60 -19.74
CA PHE A 153 12.19 -5.82 -19.16
C PHE A 153 12.54 -5.96 -17.67
N ILE A 154 13.81 -5.80 -17.32
CA ILE A 154 14.28 -5.90 -15.92
C ILE A 154 13.59 -4.83 -15.08
N PHE A 155 13.59 -3.58 -15.55
CA PHE A 155 12.97 -2.47 -14.84
C PHE A 155 11.47 -2.70 -14.61
N ARG A 156 10.73 -3.12 -15.64
CA ARG A 156 9.29 -3.37 -15.55
C ARG A 156 8.97 -4.57 -14.66
N SER A 157 9.77 -5.63 -14.75
CA SER A 157 9.59 -6.84 -13.94
C SER A 157 9.86 -6.59 -12.45
N SER A 158 10.83 -5.73 -12.12
CA SER A 158 11.18 -5.43 -10.73
C SER A 158 10.37 -4.29 -10.13
N PHE A 159 10.23 -3.17 -10.84
CA PHE A 159 9.64 -1.94 -10.29
C PHE A 159 8.21 -1.71 -10.74
N THR A 160 7.87 -1.92 -12.02
CA THR A 160 6.48 -1.71 -12.49
C THR A 160 5.52 -2.74 -11.93
N ALA A 161 5.88 -4.03 -11.95
CA ALA A 161 5.06 -5.07 -11.32
C ALA A 161 4.91 -4.86 -9.81
N ALA A 162 5.99 -4.47 -9.11
CA ALA A 162 5.93 -4.16 -7.69
C ALA A 162 5.07 -2.92 -7.39
N ALA A 163 5.15 -1.88 -8.23
CA ALA A 163 4.33 -0.68 -8.11
C ALA A 163 2.84 -1.02 -8.18
N HIS A 164 2.42 -1.77 -9.22
CA HIS A 164 1.03 -2.25 -9.36
C HIS A 164 0.57 -3.04 -8.12
N MET A 165 1.41 -3.95 -7.61
CA MET A 165 1.11 -4.68 -6.38
C MET A 165 0.94 -3.74 -5.19
N ILE A 166 1.82 -2.76 -5.00
CA ILE A 166 1.75 -1.80 -3.89
C ILE A 166 0.45 -1.00 -3.95
N PHE A 167 0.11 -0.43 -5.12
CA PHE A 167 -1.08 0.41 -5.28
C PHE A 167 -2.35 -0.38 -4.97
N SER A 168 -2.52 -1.53 -5.62
CA SER A 168 -3.69 -2.38 -5.39
C SER A 168 -3.66 -3.05 -4.00
N GLY A 169 -2.49 -3.26 -3.41
CA GLY A 169 -2.35 -3.76 -2.03
C GLY A 169 -2.80 -2.75 -0.97
N ILE A 170 -2.50 -1.46 -1.17
CA ILE A 170 -3.02 -0.38 -0.32
C ILE A 170 -4.54 -0.30 -0.44
N PHE A 171 -5.07 -0.37 -1.66
CA PHE A 171 -6.51 -0.50 -1.87
C PHE A 171 -7.08 -1.72 -1.11
N GLY A 172 -6.46 -2.89 -1.28
CA GLY A 172 -6.85 -4.14 -0.62
C GLY A 172 -6.85 -4.05 0.90
N TYR A 173 -5.89 -3.35 1.50
CA TYR A 173 -5.85 -3.11 2.94
C TYR A 173 -7.10 -2.34 3.39
N TYR A 174 -7.39 -1.20 2.77
CA TYR A 174 -8.52 -0.37 3.13
C TYR A 174 -9.87 -1.01 2.79
N TYR A 175 -9.94 -1.81 1.72
CA TYR A 175 -11.11 -2.63 1.40
C TYR A 175 -11.38 -3.66 2.50
N GLY A 176 -10.34 -4.38 2.94
CA GLY A 176 -10.44 -5.34 4.03
C GLY A 176 -10.88 -4.68 5.33
N VAL A 177 -10.21 -3.60 5.74
CA VAL A 177 -10.59 -2.83 6.94
C VAL A 177 -12.03 -2.35 6.83
N GLY A 178 -12.44 -1.84 5.66
CA GLY A 178 -13.81 -1.42 5.39
C GLY A 178 -14.81 -2.55 5.57
N LYS A 179 -14.55 -3.72 4.96
CA LYS A 179 -15.41 -4.91 5.05
C LYS A 179 -15.64 -5.34 6.50
N PHE A 180 -14.59 -5.30 7.33
CA PHE A 180 -14.65 -5.77 8.71
C PHE A 180 -14.88 -4.64 9.75
N SER A 181 -15.20 -3.42 9.30
CA SER A 181 -15.38 -2.24 10.15
C SER A 181 -16.70 -2.18 10.94
N PHE A 182 -17.51 -3.24 10.91
CA PHE A 182 -18.87 -3.26 11.48
C PHE A 182 -18.91 -2.80 12.96
N GLN A 183 -17.88 -3.14 13.74
CA GLN A 183 -17.77 -2.75 15.15
C GLN A 183 -17.28 -1.31 15.37
N ILE A 184 -16.46 -0.78 14.46
CA ILE A 184 -15.96 0.60 14.50
C ILE A 184 -17.12 1.59 14.30
N THR A 185 -18.11 1.24 13.48
CA THR A 185 -19.29 2.11 13.26
C THR A 185 -20.22 2.14 14.48
N ARG A 186 -20.42 1.00 15.16
CA ARG A 186 -21.18 0.95 16.44
C ARG A 186 -20.49 1.84 17.48
N GLN A 187 -19.16 1.74 17.58
CA GLN A 187 -18.34 2.63 18.40
C GLN A 187 -18.46 4.12 17.98
N GLN A 188 -18.42 4.49 16.70
CA GLN A 188 -18.53 5.90 16.26
C GLN A 188 -19.89 6.52 16.55
N LYS A 189 -20.98 5.75 16.47
CA LYS A 189 -22.32 6.16 16.92
C LYS A 189 -22.33 6.45 18.42
N LEU A 190 -21.76 5.56 19.23
CA LEU A 190 -21.63 5.72 20.69
C LEU A 190 -20.66 6.85 21.07
N VAL A 191 -19.63 7.08 20.24
CA VAL A 191 -18.62 8.12 20.46
C VAL A 191 -19.12 9.51 20.02
N GLY A 192 -20.26 9.61 19.34
CA GLY A 192 -20.85 10.89 18.92
C GLY A 192 -20.02 11.64 17.87
N GLU A 193 -19.07 10.97 17.21
CA GLU A 193 -18.24 11.56 16.17
C GLU A 193 -19.07 11.82 14.91
N LYS A 194 -19.55 13.05 14.76
CA LYS A 194 -20.26 13.52 13.57
C LYS A 194 -19.28 13.72 12.41
N ASN A 195 -18.95 12.63 11.71
CA ASN A 195 -18.10 12.71 10.54
C ASN A 195 -18.93 13.20 9.32
N LYS A 196 -18.76 14.47 8.93
CA LYS A 196 -19.52 15.12 7.84
C LYS A 196 -19.52 14.32 6.53
N ILE A 197 -18.38 13.70 6.19
CA ILE A 197 -18.21 12.89 4.98
C ILE A 197 -19.06 11.62 5.04
N THR A 198 -19.10 10.93 6.18
CA THR A 198 -19.92 9.72 6.35
C THR A 198 -21.40 10.04 6.24
N HIS A 199 -21.84 11.19 6.78
CA HIS A 199 -23.21 11.65 6.67
C HIS A 199 -23.58 12.03 5.22
N LEU A 200 -22.67 12.69 4.50
CA LEU A 200 -22.83 12.99 3.07
C LEU A 200 -23.00 11.71 2.23
N ILE A 201 -22.13 10.71 2.43
CA ILE A 201 -22.23 9.42 1.74
C ILE A 201 -23.54 8.70 2.08
N SER A 202 -23.93 8.68 3.36
CA SER A 202 -25.19 8.08 3.80
C SER A 202 -26.40 8.76 3.14
N LYS A 203 -26.41 10.09 3.01
CA LYS A 203 -27.48 10.85 2.38
C LYS A 203 -27.54 10.63 0.86
N ILE A 204 -26.40 10.67 0.18
CA ILE A 204 -26.32 10.52 -1.29
C ILE A 204 -26.73 9.10 -1.71
N PHE A 205 -26.17 8.08 -1.06
CA PHE A 205 -26.37 6.69 -1.45
C PHE A 205 -27.49 5.97 -0.69
N LYS A 206 -28.21 6.69 0.20
CA LYS A 206 -29.24 6.12 1.10
C LYS A 206 -28.72 4.90 1.88
N LEU A 207 -27.46 4.96 2.30
CA LEU A 207 -26.78 3.87 3.00
C LEU A 207 -26.93 4.00 4.52
N SER A 208 -26.93 2.86 5.22
CA SER A 208 -26.77 2.86 6.67
C SER A 208 -25.42 3.47 7.06
N THR A 209 -25.32 4.04 8.27
CA THR A 209 -24.07 4.63 8.78
C THR A 209 -22.86 3.67 8.70
N SER A 210 -23.10 2.36 8.87
CA SER A 210 -22.07 1.32 8.79
C SER A 210 -21.58 1.12 7.36
N GLN A 211 -22.51 1.00 6.42
CA GLN A 211 -22.19 0.92 4.99
C GLN A 211 -21.51 2.20 4.50
N ALA A 212 -21.93 3.38 4.97
CA ALA A 212 -21.30 4.65 4.63
C ALA A 212 -19.85 4.73 5.14
N HIS A 213 -19.57 4.21 6.33
CA HIS A 213 -18.20 4.13 6.87
C HIS A 213 -17.34 3.14 6.07
N GLN A 214 -17.89 1.96 5.73
CA GLN A 214 -17.23 1.00 4.86
C GLN A 214 -16.86 1.63 3.50
N GLN A 215 -17.82 2.31 2.85
CA GLN A 215 -17.58 2.98 1.57
C GLN A 215 -16.54 4.10 1.69
N LYS A 216 -16.54 4.85 2.79
CA LYS A 216 -15.51 5.86 3.06
C LYS A 216 -14.11 5.25 3.10
N LEU A 217 -13.93 4.10 3.74
CA LEU A 217 -12.63 3.42 3.81
C LEU A 217 -12.20 2.90 2.44
N ILE A 218 -13.10 2.25 1.70
CA ILE A 218 -12.85 1.77 0.33
C ILE A 218 -12.42 2.95 -0.56
N PHE A 219 -13.18 4.05 -0.53
CA PHE A 219 -12.89 5.24 -1.31
C PHE A 219 -11.55 5.88 -0.92
N LYS A 220 -11.21 5.91 0.37
CA LYS A 220 -9.91 6.37 0.85
C LYS A 220 -8.77 5.52 0.26
N GLY A 221 -8.90 4.19 0.30
CA GLY A 221 -7.91 3.29 -0.28
C GLY A 221 -7.72 3.51 -1.77
N LEU A 222 -8.84 3.63 -2.50
CA LEU A 222 -8.83 3.89 -3.93
C LEU A 222 -8.14 5.22 -4.27
N LEU A 223 -8.48 6.32 -3.59
CA LEU A 223 -7.85 7.62 -3.85
C LEU A 223 -6.32 7.59 -3.62
N ILE A 224 -5.86 6.88 -2.60
CA ILE A 224 -4.42 6.74 -2.34
C ILE A 224 -3.76 5.94 -3.47
N ALA A 225 -4.37 4.82 -3.89
CA ALA A 225 -3.86 4.00 -4.98
C ALA A 225 -3.77 4.80 -6.29
N ILE A 226 -4.83 5.54 -6.64
CA ILE A 226 -4.87 6.40 -7.83
C ILE A 226 -3.79 7.47 -7.79
N GLY A 227 -3.65 8.17 -6.65
CA GLY A 227 -2.63 9.21 -6.50
C GLY A 227 -1.22 8.65 -6.64
N MET A 228 -0.96 7.49 -6.05
CA MET A 228 0.35 6.83 -6.17
C MET A 228 0.64 6.36 -7.60
N HIS A 229 -0.37 5.79 -8.26
CA HIS A 229 -0.26 5.34 -9.65
C HIS A 229 0.00 6.52 -10.60
N ALA A 230 -0.81 7.58 -10.52
CA ALA A 230 -0.64 8.78 -11.33
C ALA A 230 0.75 9.40 -11.11
N THR A 231 1.24 9.42 -9.88
CA THR A 231 2.60 9.89 -9.55
C THR A 231 3.67 9.01 -10.18
N TYR A 232 3.51 7.68 -10.13
CA TYR A 232 4.44 6.74 -10.77
C TYR A 232 4.53 6.95 -12.28
N ASN A 233 3.39 7.07 -12.97
CA ASN A 233 3.32 7.31 -14.41
C ASN A 233 3.91 8.68 -14.78
N TYR A 234 3.63 9.71 -13.98
CA TYR A 234 4.25 11.03 -14.13
C TYR A 234 5.77 10.94 -14.03
N LEU A 235 6.32 10.29 -13.00
CA LEU A 235 7.77 10.16 -12.83
C LEU A 235 8.42 9.38 -13.99
N LEU A 236 7.75 8.35 -14.51
CA LEU A 236 8.21 7.61 -15.68
C LEU A 236 8.22 8.47 -16.95
N GLN A 237 7.17 9.27 -17.18
CA GLN A 237 7.07 10.13 -18.36
C GLN A 237 8.25 11.11 -18.48
N TYR A 238 8.74 11.63 -17.35
CA TYR A 238 9.89 12.53 -17.31
C TYR A 238 11.24 11.81 -17.17
N ASN A 239 11.28 10.50 -17.45
CA ASN A 239 12.47 9.65 -17.38
C ASN A 239 13.22 9.75 -16.04
N LYS A 240 12.50 9.91 -14.93
CA LYS A 240 13.07 10.04 -13.58
C LYS A 240 13.25 8.67 -12.92
N THR A 241 14.08 7.81 -13.51
CA THR A 241 14.28 6.42 -13.07
C THR A 241 14.64 6.29 -11.59
N LEU A 242 15.59 7.09 -11.09
CA LEU A 242 16.00 7.03 -9.68
C LEU A 242 14.85 7.44 -8.72
N PRO A 243 14.16 8.58 -8.92
CA PRO A 243 12.94 8.89 -8.17
C PRO A 243 11.87 7.81 -8.22
N VAL A 244 11.66 7.14 -9.37
CA VAL A 244 10.71 6.02 -9.48
C VAL A 244 11.10 4.86 -8.56
N MET A 245 12.37 4.46 -8.56
CA MET A 245 12.85 3.37 -7.70
C MET A 245 12.66 3.70 -6.22
N ILE A 246 13.03 4.92 -5.80
CA ILE A 246 12.82 5.41 -4.43
C ILE A 246 11.32 5.41 -4.09
N PHE A 247 10.49 5.88 -5.01
CA PHE A 247 9.04 5.94 -4.82
C PHE A 247 8.42 4.55 -4.59
N VAL A 248 8.85 3.54 -5.35
CA VAL A 248 8.41 2.14 -5.17
C VAL A 248 8.86 1.60 -3.81
N ILE A 249 10.10 1.85 -3.40
CA ILE A 249 10.62 1.43 -2.08
C ILE A 249 9.82 2.08 -0.94
N LEU A 250 9.58 3.40 -1.03
CA LEU A 250 8.77 4.13 -0.05
C LEU A 250 7.33 3.62 -0.02
N GLY A 251 6.75 3.30 -1.18
CA GLY A 251 5.44 2.69 -1.29
C GLY A 251 5.37 1.32 -0.61
N PHE A 252 6.39 0.48 -0.79
CA PHE A 252 6.49 -0.80 -0.09
C PHE A 252 6.60 -0.62 1.43
N LEU A 253 7.45 0.32 1.90
CA LEU A 253 7.56 0.64 3.33
C LEU A 253 6.24 1.17 3.90
N PHE A 254 5.52 1.99 3.15
CA PHE A 254 4.21 2.48 3.53
C PHE A 254 3.18 1.34 3.64
N LEU A 255 3.17 0.40 2.69
CA LEU A 255 2.30 -0.77 2.77
C LEU A 255 2.65 -1.66 3.96
N GLN A 256 3.94 -1.87 4.24
CA GLN A 256 4.41 -2.58 5.44
C GLN A 256 3.98 -1.87 6.72
N PHE A 257 4.06 -0.54 6.75
CA PHE A 257 3.56 0.27 7.87
C PHE A 257 2.06 0.08 8.08
N LEU A 258 1.26 0.06 7.01
CA LEU A 258 -0.18 -0.23 7.10
C LEU A 258 -0.45 -1.63 7.65
N LEU A 259 0.30 -2.63 7.18
CA LEU A 259 0.19 -4.03 7.63
C LEU A 259 0.56 -4.21 9.11
N LYS A 260 1.54 -3.45 9.61
CA LYS A 260 1.96 -3.50 11.02
C LYS A 260 0.97 -2.85 11.98
N ARG A 261 0.05 -2.01 11.51
CA ARG A 261 -0.96 -1.36 12.34
C ARG A 261 -1.95 -2.43 12.83
N LYS A 262 -1.98 -2.71 14.15
CA LYS A 262 -2.62 -3.92 14.73
C LYS A 262 -4.13 -3.97 14.59
N SER A 263 -4.79 -2.92 14.07
CA SER A 263 -6.15 -3.01 13.53
C SER A 263 -6.32 -4.11 12.48
N GLY A 264 -5.23 -4.50 11.81
CA GLY A 264 -5.17 -5.74 11.02
C GLY A 264 -5.49 -6.95 11.90
N HIS A 265 -4.63 -7.20 12.90
CA HIS A 265 -4.55 -8.44 13.69
C HIS A 265 -5.83 -8.90 14.40
N LEU A 266 -6.68 -7.99 14.89
CA LEU A 266 -7.86 -8.43 15.68
C LEU A 266 -9.02 -8.91 14.83
N VAL A 267 -9.03 -8.50 13.57
CA VAL A 267 -9.92 -9.06 12.57
C VAL A 267 -9.32 -10.36 12.00
N LEU A 268 -8.02 -10.61 12.17
CA LEU A 268 -7.32 -11.80 11.64
C LEU A 268 -7.53 -13.07 12.48
N GLU A 269 -7.93 -12.98 13.76
CA GLU A 269 -8.08 -14.17 14.61
C GLU A 269 -9.49 -14.74 14.67
N THR A 270 -10.52 -14.00 14.29
CA THR A 270 -11.89 -14.52 14.34
C THR A 270 -12.33 -15.03 12.98
N ASP A 271 -12.20 -16.33 12.76
CA ASP A 271 -12.93 -17.05 11.71
C ASP A 271 -14.44 -16.82 11.91
N ILE A 272 -15.02 -15.93 11.11
CA ILE A 272 -16.44 -15.53 11.21
C ILE A 272 -17.36 -16.73 11.00
N THR A 273 -16.91 -17.76 10.26
CA THR A 273 -17.66 -19.00 10.04
C THR A 273 -17.65 -19.94 11.26
N ALA A 274 -16.68 -19.81 12.18
CA ALA A 274 -16.58 -20.61 13.39
C ALA A 274 -17.26 -19.96 14.62
N LYS A 275 -17.87 -18.79 14.45
CA LYS A 275 -18.27 -17.95 15.58
C LYS A 275 -19.48 -18.52 16.33
N ARG A 276 -19.30 -18.84 17.61
CA ARG A 276 -20.43 -18.89 18.55
C ARG A 276 -20.97 -17.47 18.73
N LYS A 277 -22.29 -17.35 18.81
CA LYS A 277 -22.96 -16.10 19.20
C LYS A 277 -22.41 -15.72 20.59
N SER A 278 -22.05 -14.44 20.77
CA SER A 278 -21.61 -13.92 22.08
C SER A 278 -22.55 -14.41 23.19
N THR A 279 -21.97 -14.86 24.29
CA THR A 279 -22.73 -15.28 25.48
C THR A 279 -23.34 -14.08 26.23
N MET A 280 -22.89 -12.87 25.91
CA MET A 280 -23.40 -11.62 26.46
C MET A 280 -24.75 -11.26 25.84
N ALA A 281 -25.70 -10.84 26.68
CA ALA A 281 -26.97 -10.32 26.17
C ALA A 281 -26.70 -9.06 25.33
N PRO A 282 -27.43 -8.83 24.21
CA PRO A 282 -27.17 -7.70 23.31
C PRO A 282 -27.20 -6.33 23.98
N ARG A 283 -28.02 -6.19 25.04
CA ARG A 283 -28.16 -4.96 25.83
C ARG A 283 -26.96 -4.72 26.73
N ASP A 284 -26.40 -5.79 27.31
CA ASP A 284 -25.20 -5.70 28.16
C ASP A 284 -23.97 -5.42 27.31
N GLU A 285 -23.90 -6.01 26.11
CA GLU A 285 -22.86 -5.72 25.12
C GLU A 285 -22.87 -4.24 24.74
N GLU A 286 -24.05 -3.64 24.57
CA GLU A 286 -24.20 -2.22 24.27
C GLU A 286 -23.70 -1.33 25.42
N VAL A 287 -24.09 -1.64 26.66
CA VAL A 287 -23.64 -0.87 27.85
C VAL A 287 -22.13 -0.99 28.06
N VAL A 288 -21.59 -2.21 27.95
CA VAL A 288 -20.14 -2.45 28.09
C VAL A 288 -19.36 -1.72 27.01
N THR A 289 -19.83 -1.76 25.77
CA THR A 289 -19.16 -1.07 24.66
C THR A 289 -19.27 0.45 24.77
N GLU A 290 -20.35 0.98 25.33
CA GLU A 290 -20.51 2.41 25.63
C GLU A 290 -19.53 2.86 26.74
N LEU A 291 -19.43 2.12 27.84
CA LEU A 291 -18.48 2.40 28.92
C LEU A 291 -17.02 2.36 28.46
N ILE A 292 -16.64 1.30 27.73
CA ILE A 292 -15.30 1.19 27.15
C ILE A 292 -15.03 2.34 26.16
N SER A 293 -16.04 2.74 25.38
CA SER A 293 -15.93 3.90 24.48
C SER A 293 -15.68 5.21 25.22
N MET A 294 -16.34 5.43 26.36
CA MET A 294 -16.13 6.61 27.19
C MET A 294 -14.70 6.65 27.72
N TRP A 295 -14.21 5.57 28.34
CA TRP A 295 -12.83 5.49 28.83
C TRP A 295 -11.79 5.63 27.71
N PHE A 296 -12.10 5.10 26.53
CA PHE A 296 -11.26 5.30 25.35
C PHE A 296 -11.13 6.78 24.96
N LYS A 297 -12.23 7.55 25.00
CA LYS A 297 -12.20 9.00 24.71
C LYS A 297 -11.41 9.78 25.77
N GLU A 298 -11.49 9.34 27.02
CA GLU A 298 -10.72 9.90 28.13
C GLU A 298 -9.23 9.55 28.09
N LYS A 299 -8.77 8.85 27.04
CA LYS A 299 -7.39 8.38 26.85
C LYS A 299 -6.92 7.40 27.94
N LYS A 300 -7.86 6.75 28.65
CA LYS A 300 -7.60 5.71 29.66
C LYS A 300 -7.35 4.35 29.00
N TYR A 301 -6.33 4.28 28.14
CA TYR A 301 -6.10 3.11 27.30
C TYR A 301 -5.72 1.86 28.10
N VAL A 302 -4.99 2.00 29.21
CA VAL A 302 -4.63 0.89 30.10
C VAL A 302 -5.87 0.25 30.71
N ASP A 303 -6.78 1.08 31.24
CA ASP A 303 -8.02 0.61 31.86
C ASP A 303 -8.91 -0.09 30.84
N VAL A 304 -8.97 0.46 29.61
CA VAL A 304 -9.67 -0.17 28.48
C VAL A 304 -9.08 -1.55 28.18
N ILE A 305 -7.76 -1.69 28.09
CA ILE A 305 -7.11 -2.98 27.82
C ILE A 305 -7.44 -3.99 28.92
N HIS A 306 -7.28 -3.60 30.18
CA HIS A 306 -7.51 -4.48 31.32
C HIS A 306 -8.98 -4.94 31.41
N ILE A 307 -9.93 -4.04 31.15
CA ILE A 307 -11.35 -4.38 31.14
C ILE A 307 -11.69 -5.29 29.96
N CYS A 308 -11.12 -5.00 28.78
CA CYS A 308 -11.27 -5.87 27.64
C CYS A 308 -10.71 -7.28 27.90
N GLU A 309 -9.56 -7.40 28.57
CA GLU A 309 -8.98 -8.70 28.95
C GLU A 309 -9.93 -9.51 29.83
N ARG A 310 -10.46 -8.90 30.90
CA ARG A 310 -11.42 -9.56 31.80
C ARG A 310 -12.72 -9.97 31.11
N LEU A 311 -13.14 -9.20 30.10
CA LEU A 311 -14.33 -9.52 29.32
C LEU A 311 -14.06 -10.66 28.33
N LEU A 312 -12.87 -10.70 27.73
CA LEU A 312 -12.44 -11.79 26.84
C LEU A 312 -12.16 -13.10 27.60
N GLU A 313 -11.81 -13.04 28.88
CA GLU A 313 -11.75 -14.25 29.72
C GLU A 313 -13.12 -14.94 29.84
N ARG A 314 -14.22 -14.17 29.76
CA ARG A 314 -15.60 -14.67 29.89
C ARG A 314 -16.27 -14.95 28.55
N ASP A 315 -15.96 -14.14 27.54
CA ASP A 315 -16.47 -14.25 26.19
C ASP A 315 -15.32 -14.05 25.18
N PRO A 316 -14.47 -15.09 24.99
CA PRO A 316 -13.26 -14.99 24.17
C PRO A 316 -13.53 -14.58 22.73
N ASP A 317 -14.71 -14.94 22.21
CA ASP A 317 -15.12 -14.70 20.82
C ASP A 317 -15.79 -13.32 20.61
N ASN A 318 -15.81 -12.47 21.63
CA ASN A 318 -16.40 -11.14 21.55
C ASN A 318 -15.54 -10.17 20.72
N THR A 319 -15.78 -10.15 19.41
CA THR A 319 -15.04 -9.30 18.46
C THR A 319 -15.10 -7.80 18.80
N VAL A 320 -16.16 -7.32 19.46
CA VAL A 320 -16.23 -5.89 19.81
C VAL A 320 -15.16 -5.59 20.85
N VAL A 321 -15.13 -6.38 21.91
CA VAL A 321 -14.17 -6.26 23.01
C VAL A 321 -12.75 -6.48 22.50
N GLN A 322 -12.53 -7.46 21.63
CA GLN A 322 -11.24 -7.67 20.96
C GLN A 322 -10.80 -6.37 20.28
N ILE A 323 -11.61 -5.81 19.36
CA ILE A 323 -11.27 -4.59 18.61
C ILE A 323 -10.93 -3.41 19.53
N PHE A 324 -11.70 -3.21 20.61
CA PHE A 324 -11.40 -2.15 21.58
C PHE A 324 -10.05 -2.35 22.26
N LYS A 325 -9.73 -3.58 22.67
CA LYS A 325 -8.45 -3.93 23.32
C LYS A 325 -7.28 -3.43 22.48
N ALA A 326 -7.20 -3.82 21.22
CA ALA A 326 -6.02 -3.44 20.45
C ALA A 326 -6.09 -2.06 19.82
N LYS A 327 -7.28 -1.48 19.63
CA LYS A 327 -7.34 -0.05 19.35
C LYS A 327 -6.71 0.74 20.51
N ALA A 328 -6.91 0.28 21.76
CA ALA A 328 -6.29 0.90 22.92
C ALA A 328 -4.78 0.61 22.97
N MET A 329 -4.35 -0.62 22.66
CA MET A 329 -2.92 -0.95 22.53
C MET A 329 -2.21 -0.11 21.46
N ASP A 330 -2.82 0.11 20.30
CA ASP A 330 -2.29 0.95 19.21
C ASP A 330 -2.11 2.41 19.65
N GLN A 331 -3.04 2.95 20.46
CA GLN A 331 -2.90 4.30 21.01
C GLN A 331 -1.84 4.35 22.13
N MET A 332 -1.70 3.26 22.89
CA MET A 332 -0.76 3.16 24.00
C MET A 332 0.70 3.03 23.54
N GLU A 333 0.98 2.32 22.44
CA GLU A 333 2.34 2.14 21.88
C GLU A 333 3.02 3.48 21.51
N ASN A 334 2.27 4.57 21.36
CA ASN A 334 2.80 5.92 21.14
C ASN A 334 3.23 6.67 22.43
N THR A 335 3.00 6.10 23.61
CA THR A 335 3.33 6.70 24.92
C THR A 335 4.34 5.85 25.70
N ASN A 336 5.59 6.30 25.75
CA ASN A 336 6.78 5.56 26.21
C ASN A 336 6.76 5.14 27.70
N ILE A 337 5.83 5.67 28.51
CA ILE A 337 5.83 5.53 29.99
C ILE A 337 5.22 4.18 30.45
N TYR A 338 4.22 3.66 29.73
CA TYR A 338 3.40 2.55 30.22
C TYR A 338 3.98 1.16 29.93
N LYS A 339 4.95 1.06 29.01
CA LYS A 339 5.71 -0.19 28.77
C LYS A 339 6.44 -0.68 30.03
N LYS A 340 6.84 0.26 30.90
CA LYS A 340 7.56 -0.03 32.15
C LYS A 340 6.63 -0.55 33.26
N ILE A 341 5.38 -0.10 33.24
CA ILE A 341 4.36 -0.44 34.26
C ILE A 341 3.71 -1.79 33.93
N LEU A 342 3.42 -2.05 32.65
CA LEU A 342 2.79 -3.30 32.21
C LEU A 342 3.63 -4.55 32.55
N GLY A 343 4.96 -4.44 32.47
CA GLY A 343 5.87 -5.52 32.85
C GLY A 343 5.97 -5.78 34.37
N SER A 344 5.51 -4.85 35.20
CA SER A 344 5.53 -4.99 36.67
C SER A 344 4.22 -5.48 37.29
N ILE A 345 3.12 -5.46 36.53
CA ILE A 345 1.75 -5.71 37.06
C ILE A 345 1.15 -7.02 36.52
N LEU A 346 1.66 -7.57 35.42
CA LEU A 346 1.15 -8.81 34.84
C LEU A 346 1.74 -10.04 35.56
N PRO A 347 0.92 -10.89 36.22
CA PRO A 347 1.39 -12.18 36.71
C PRO A 347 1.73 -13.07 35.52
N SER A 348 2.96 -13.59 35.49
CA SER A 348 3.43 -14.52 34.48
C SER A 348 2.59 -15.80 34.48
N LYS A 349 1.62 -15.92 33.58
CA LYS A 349 1.02 -17.21 33.22
C LYS A 349 0.71 -17.29 31.73
N THR A 350 1.74 -17.54 30.94
CA THR A 350 1.82 -18.67 29.99
C THR A 350 3.19 -18.63 29.31
N VAL A 351 3.91 -19.76 29.37
CA VAL A 351 5.29 -19.95 28.90
C VAL A 351 5.46 -19.70 27.38
N GLN A 352 4.36 -19.56 26.64
CA GLN A 352 4.35 -19.30 25.20
C GLN A 352 4.50 -17.81 24.84
N ASP A 353 3.92 -16.90 25.64
CA ASP A 353 4.02 -15.45 25.41
C ASP A 353 5.41 -14.90 25.77
N GLU A 354 6.09 -15.50 26.75
CA GLU A 354 7.47 -15.15 27.11
C GLU A 354 8.45 -15.41 25.95
N SER A 355 8.23 -16.47 25.17
CA SER A 355 9.07 -16.82 24.02
C SER A 355 8.92 -15.81 22.86
N LEU A 356 7.70 -15.30 22.65
CA LEU A 356 7.36 -14.33 21.61
C LEU A 356 7.84 -12.93 21.98
N ILE A 357 7.67 -12.53 23.24
CA ILE A 357 8.14 -11.23 23.74
C ILE A 357 9.67 -11.19 23.73
N ARG A 358 10.34 -12.26 24.15
CA ARG A 358 11.80 -12.35 24.14
C ARG A 358 12.36 -12.34 22.71
N LYS A 359 11.77 -13.10 21.80
CA LYS A 359 12.13 -13.09 20.37
C LYS A 359 11.91 -11.70 19.73
N HIS A 360 10.82 -11.02 20.10
CA HIS A 360 10.52 -9.66 19.63
C HIS A 360 11.49 -8.61 20.21
N LEU A 361 11.92 -8.77 21.46
CA LEU A 361 12.93 -7.90 22.08
C LEU A 361 14.31 -8.10 21.44
N GLU A 362 14.69 -9.33 21.14
CA GLU A 362 15.94 -9.67 20.45
C GLU A 362 15.96 -9.16 18.99
N GLU A 363 14.86 -9.33 18.25
CA GLU A 363 14.71 -8.79 16.88
C GLU A 363 14.72 -7.26 16.86
N LYS A 364 14.15 -6.62 17.90
CA LYS A 364 14.16 -5.16 18.06
C LYS A 364 15.55 -4.64 18.43
N GLU A 365 16.30 -5.36 19.25
CA GLU A 365 17.68 -4.99 19.62
C GLU A 365 18.62 -5.11 18.42
N MET A 366 18.43 -6.15 17.60
CA MET A 366 19.08 -6.30 16.29
C MET A 366 18.73 -5.15 15.35
N PHE A 367 17.44 -4.78 15.24
CA PHE A 367 17.00 -3.67 14.38
C PHE A 367 17.56 -2.32 14.82
N ASN A 368 17.60 -2.05 16.12
CA ASN A 368 18.20 -0.83 16.67
C ASN A 368 19.70 -0.78 16.41
N LYS A 369 20.43 -1.90 16.58
CA LYS A 369 21.85 -1.98 16.21
C LYS A 369 22.07 -1.69 14.73
N VAL A 370 21.22 -2.23 13.85
CA VAL A 370 21.29 -1.98 12.40
C VAL A 370 20.98 -0.52 12.06
N GLN A 371 19.98 0.11 12.69
CA GLN A 371 19.72 1.54 12.49
C GLN A 371 20.87 2.42 12.96
N THR A 372 21.50 2.08 14.09
CA THR A 372 22.67 2.82 14.58
C THR A 372 23.85 2.67 13.62
N MET A 373 24.13 1.45 13.12
CA MET A 373 25.17 1.22 12.11
C MET A 373 24.91 2.00 10.82
N ILE A 374 23.66 2.01 10.33
CA ILE A 374 23.29 2.78 9.13
C ILE A 374 23.49 4.28 9.37
N LYS A 375 23.13 4.78 10.55
CA LYS A 375 23.30 6.20 10.90
C LYS A 375 24.77 6.59 10.99
N GLU A 376 25.60 5.76 11.64
CA GLU A 376 27.06 5.96 11.69
C GLU A 376 27.70 5.94 10.31
N GLN A 377 27.21 5.09 9.41
CA GLN A 377 27.71 4.98 8.05
C GLN A 377 27.32 6.19 7.18
N LEU A 378 26.08 6.68 7.33
CA LEU A 378 25.63 7.92 6.70
C LEU A 378 26.40 9.16 7.24
N GLU A 379 26.74 9.18 8.53
CA GLU A 379 27.57 10.25 9.11
C GLU A 379 29.01 10.19 8.60
N LYS A 380 29.59 8.99 8.42
CA LYS A 380 30.92 8.81 7.79
C LYS A 380 30.92 9.25 6.33
N GLU A 381 29.91 8.88 5.55
CA GLU A 381 29.78 9.31 4.16
C GLU A 381 29.54 10.83 4.04
N GLY A 382 28.75 11.40 4.96
CA GLY A 382 28.53 12.85 5.06
C GLY A 382 29.80 13.63 5.38
N LYS A 383 30.66 13.12 6.27
CA LYS A 383 31.97 13.71 6.56
C LYS A 383 32.93 13.62 5.37
N LYS A 384 32.94 12.47 4.69
CA LYS A 384 33.75 12.28 3.48
C LYS A 384 33.34 13.25 2.36
N TYR A 385 32.04 13.52 2.22
CA TYR A 385 31.52 14.51 1.26
C TYR A 385 31.89 15.95 1.63
N GLN A 386 31.99 16.28 2.92
CA GLN A 386 32.48 17.59 3.39
C GLN A 386 33.98 17.75 3.11
N GLU A 387 34.80 16.73 3.39
CA GLU A 387 36.25 16.73 3.06
C GLU A 387 36.49 16.93 1.56
N TYR A 388 35.76 16.22 0.69
CA TYR A 388 35.84 16.44 -0.77
C TYR A 388 35.47 17.86 -1.20
N LYS A 389 34.53 18.51 -0.47
CA LYS A 389 34.07 19.86 -0.77
C LYS A 389 35.09 20.91 -0.32
N GLU A 390 35.75 20.69 0.80
CA GLU A 390 36.84 21.53 1.31
C GLU A 390 38.09 21.42 0.43
N GLU A 391 38.46 20.21 -0.02
CA GLU A 391 39.54 20.01 -0.99
C GLU A 391 39.27 20.70 -2.33
N ALA A 392 38.02 20.67 -2.80
CA ALA A 392 37.60 21.36 -4.03
C ALA A 392 37.57 22.90 -3.89
N GLN A 393 37.40 23.44 -2.69
CA GLN A 393 37.51 24.89 -2.45
C GLN A 393 38.98 25.34 -2.37
N GLN A 394 39.85 24.55 -1.73
CA GLN A 394 41.28 24.86 -1.66
C GLN A 394 41.97 24.79 -3.03
N SER A 395 41.55 23.89 -3.92
CA SER A 395 42.07 23.82 -5.29
C SER A 395 41.67 25.03 -6.14
N ASN A 396 40.46 25.56 -5.95
CA ASN A 396 39.99 26.76 -6.64
C ASN A 396 40.69 28.05 -6.15
N GLU A 397 40.91 28.20 -4.83
CA GLU A 397 41.66 29.34 -4.28
C GLU A 397 43.15 29.33 -4.70
N SER A 398 43.71 28.14 -4.97
CA SER A 398 45.07 27.98 -5.47
C SER A 398 45.22 28.41 -6.93
N GLN A 399 44.19 28.18 -7.76
CA GLN A 399 44.16 28.61 -9.16
C GLN A 399 43.92 30.13 -9.30
N GLU A 400 43.20 30.74 -8.37
CA GLU A 400 42.92 32.18 -8.38
C GLU A 400 44.16 33.00 -7.97
N LYS A 401 45.04 32.46 -7.12
CA LYS A 401 46.33 33.10 -6.77
C LYS A 401 47.39 33.04 -7.87
N THR A 402 47.28 32.13 -8.84
CA THR A 402 48.21 32.04 -9.99
C THR A 402 47.88 32.97 -11.15
N ASN A 403 46.71 33.64 -11.13
CA ASN A 403 46.26 34.53 -12.21
C ASN A 403 46.18 36.01 -11.76
N THR A 404 47.21 36.49 -11.04
CA THR A 404 47.44 37.93 -10.89
C THR A 404 48.35 38.43 -12.01
N PRO A 405 47.95 39.44 -12.83
CA PRO A 405 48.79 39.94 -13.92
C PRO A 405 49.94 40.78 -13.34
N SER A 406 51.18 40.42 -13.65
CA SER A 406 52.33 41.29 -13.41
C SER A 406 52.42 42.33 -14.52
N ASP A 407 52.12 43.58 -14.20
CA ASP A 407 52.53 44.76 -14.96
C ASP A 407 54.07 44.85 -15.00
N THR A 408 54.70 44.81 -16.19
CA THR A 408 55.88 45.64 -16.55
C THR A 408 56.30 45.49 -18.03
N PHE A 409 56.05 46.55 -18.81
CA PHE A 409 56.96 47.32 -19.68
C PHE A 409 58.06 46.68 -20.58
N GLN A 410 58.17 47.31 -21.78
CA GLN A 410 59.31 47.57 -22.72
C GLN A 410 59.11 46.90 -24.11
N VAL A 411 58.90 47.59 -25.24
CA VAL A 411 59.59 48.70 -25.98
C VAL A 411 60.84 48.21 -26.74
N GLU A 412 60.95 48.67 -28.00
CA GLU A 412 62.01 48.49 -29.03
C GLU A 412 61.98 47.13 -29.79
N GLU A 413 62.09 47.05 -31.12
CA GLU A 413 62.32 48.00 -32.23
C GLU A 413 61.72 47.41 -33.51
#